data_AF-A0A4V0NGF1-F1
#
_entry.id   AF-A0A4V0NGF1-F1
#
_cell.length_a   1.000
_cell.length_b   1.000
_cell.length_c   1.000
_cell.angle_alpha   90.00
_cell.angle_beta   90.00
_cell.angle_gamma   90.00
#
_symmetry.space_group_name_H-M   'P 1'
#
loop_
_entity.id
_entity.type
_entity.pdbx_description
1 polymer ?
#
loop_
_entity_poly.entity_id
_entity_poly.type
_entity_poly.pdbx_seq_one_letter_code
_entity_poly.pdbx_strand_id
1 'polypeptide(L)'
;MTSGSATWVWAAACLMACGCTAVAGLDKPFHLMDGGGAGGESAGGGGGAPVGCEDEVSEGCVYARCGAVPASAPGGVYTLDPDDTGPQEQFEAYCGEAAEGDRWALVYNSVGAADGATLAFWKILYADRLSAKGEPSITGNHYQPSLYVVGREYRDEIEDIAGTVAEVMRATAEGIDTADMHFLTPIRVSGEEELFTWQFATGWSSPDFDADTKGDGNCASSYVGVTQHYGHCFVYNLGADDDAPIEDEGWGPHVRTLSATSFGLSDDGSAYTRVKRISRWTRW
;
A
#
# COMPACT_ATOMS: atom_id res chain seq x y z
N MET A 1 41.11 58.93 6.33
CA MET A 1 41.18 59.04 7.80
C MET A 1 39.92 59.74 8.28
N THR A 2 38.94 58.97 8.74
CA THR A 2 37.91 59.43 9.67
C THR A 2 37.34 58.19 10.33
N SER A 3 37.43 58.21 11.65
CA SER A 3 37.09 57.18 12.62
C SER A 3 35.58 57.15 12.86
N GLY A 4 35.03 55.97 13.15
CA GLY A 4 33.63 55.78 13.52
C GLY A 4 33.35 54.39 14.07
N SER A 5 33.80 54.16 15.30
CA SER A 5 33.49 53.02 16.16
C SER A 5 32.10 53.16 16.80
N ALA A 6 31.28 52.10 16.80
CA ALA A 6 30.28 51.86 17.85
C ALA A 6 29.91 50.36 17.91
N THR A 7 30.46 49.70 18.92
CA THR A 7 30.06 48.41 19.49
C THR A 7 28.61 48.42 19.97
N TRP A 8 27.85 47.36 19.64
CA TRP A 8 26.75 46.88 20.48
C TRP A 8 26.87 45.36 20.64
N VAL A 9 27.34 44.97 21.82
CA VAL A 9 27.30 43.64 22.38
C VAL A 9 25.94 43.49 23.07
N TRP A 10 25.15 42.49 22.68
CA TRP A 10 24.18 41.88 23.58
C TRP A 10 24.32 40.37 23.48
N ALA A 11 24.70 39.80 24.63
CA ALA A 11 24.76 38.38 24.90
C ALA A 11 23.56 37.97 25.77
N ALA A 12 23.27 36.66 25.73
CA ALA A 12 22.39 35.89 26.61
C ALA A 12 20.88 36.04 26.35
N ALA A 13 20.05 35.00 26.45
CA ALA A 13 20.22 33.74 27.16
C ALA A 13 19.40 32.62 26.51
N CYS A 14 19.91 31.40 26.70
CA CYS A 14 19.25 30.13 26.41
C CYS A 14 17.91 29.99 27.13
N LEU A 15 16.90 29.46 26.43
CA LEU A 15 15.82 28.68 27.02
C LEU A 15 15.72 27.38 26.22
N MET A 16 16.41 26.36 26.72
CA MET A 16 16.15 24.98 26.38
C MET A 16 14.82 24.60 27.03
N ALA A 17 13.76 24.57 26.25
CA ALA A 17 12.54 23.84 26.62
C ALA A 17 12.70 22.41 26.08
N CYS A 18 13.16 21.52 26.95
CA CYS A 18 13.01 20.08 26.79
C CYS A 18 11.50 19.76 26.75
N GLY A 19 10.95 19.65 25.55
CA GLY A 19 9.65 19.03 25.31
C GLY A 19 9.87 17.56 25.01
N CYS A 20 9.82 16.71 26.04
CA CYS A 20 9.62 15.28 25.84
C CYS A 20 8.18 15.08 25.36
N THR A 21 7.95 15.01 24.05
CA THR A 21 6.74 14.38 23.53
C THR A 21 6.90 12.88 23.75
N ALA A 22 6.16 12.38 24.74
CA ALA A 22 5.99 10.95 24.93
C ALA A 22 5.33 10.37 23.67
N VAL A 23 6.06 9.50 22.97
CA VAL A 23 5.48 8.54 22.03
C VAL A 23 4.71 7.53 22.88
N ALA A 24 3.41 7.76 23.05
CA ALA A 24 2.50 6.79 23.62
C ALA A 24 1.98 5.92 22.47
N GLY A 25 2.30 4.62 22.46
CA GLY A 25 1.62 3.69 21.56
C GLY A 25 2.30 2.36 21.22
N LEU A 26 3.59 2.14 21.55
CA LEU A 26 4.24 0.85 21.33
C LEU A 26 4.64 0.22 22.67
N ASP A 27 3.67 -0.44 23.31
CA ASP A 27 3.98 -1.52 24.26
C ASP A 27 2.75 -2.40 24.45
N LYS A 28 2.72 -3.53 23.74
CA LYS A 28 2.05 -4.72 24.26
C LYS A 28 3.04 -5.88 24.20
N PRO A 29 3.18 -6.64 25.30
CA PRO A 29 4.31 -7.49 25.55
C PRO A 29 4.29 -8.76 24.70
N PHE A 30 5.46 -9.10 24.17
CA PHE A 30 5.82 -10.46 23.80
C PHE A 30 5.62 -11.38 25.02
N HIS A 31 4.63 -12.29 24.94
CA HIS A 31 4.52 -13.40 25.87
C HIS A 31 5.43 -14.53 25.40
N LEU A 32 6.61 -14.65 26.01
CA LEU A 32 7.36 -15.89 26.04
C LEU A 32 6.61 -16.88 26.96
N MET A 33 6.06 -17.95 26.38
CA MET A 33 5.56 -19.08 27.15
C MET A 33 6.74 -19.99 27.52
N ASP A 34 7.11 -19.95 28.80
CA ASP A 34 7.89 -21.02 29.43
C ASP A 34 6.99 -22.23 29.72
N GLY A 35 7.50 -23.41 29.37
CA GLY A 35 6.83 -24.69 29.54
C GLY A 35 6.64 -25.14 30.98
N GLY A 36 5.62 -25.97 31.18
CA GLY A 36 5.39 -26.70 32.43
C GLY A 36 4.04 -27.40 32.40
N GLY A 37 4.04 -28.66 31.94
CA GLY A 37 2.82 -29.44 31.72
C GLY A 37 2.12 -29.96 32.98
N ALA A 38 0.86 -30.35 32.80
CA ALA A 38 0.24 -31.48 33.50
C ALA A 38 -1.10 -31.84 32.85
N GLY A 39 -1.16 -33.08 32.36
CA GLY A 39 -2.31 -34.00 32.26
C GLY A 39 -3.74 -33.47 32.17
N GLY A 40 -4.39 -33.77 31.05
CA GLY A 40 -5.84 -33.78 30.92
C GLY A 40 -6.28 -34.48 29.65
N GLU A 41 -6.40 -35.81 29.69
CA GLU A 41 -7.15 -36.56 28.68
C GLU A 41 -8.61 -36.09 28.68
N SER A 42 -9.12 -35.62 27.54
CA SER A 42 -10.55 -35.73 27.22
C SER A 42 -10.79 -35.57 25.72
N ALA A 43 -11.28 -36.68 25.17
CA ALA A 43 -12.39 -36.81 24.21
C ALA A 43 -12.39 -35.91 22.96
N GLY A 44 -12.40 -36.59 21.81
CA GLY A 44 -12.54 -35.98 20.50
C GLY A 44 -13.85 -35.22 20.28
N GLY A 45 -13.79 -34.31 19.33
CA GLY A 45 -14.91 -33.55 18.78
C GLY A 45 -14.45 -32.96 17.46
N GLY A 46 -15.25 -33.16 16.42
CA GLY A 46 -14.86 -32.97 15.02
C GLY A 46 -14.28 -31.60 14.68
N GLY A 47 -13.39 -31.60 13.69
CA GLY A 47 -13.15 -30.45 12.83
C GLY A 47 -14.47 -30.04 12.20
N GLY A 48 -15.18 -29.14 12.87
CA GLY A 48 -16.32 -28.46 12.31
C GLY A 48 -15.79 -27.35 11.43
N ALA A 49 -15.97 -27.48 10.12
CA ALA A 49 -16.00 -26.32 9.25
C ALA A 49 -16.90 -25.25 9.90
N PRO A 50 -16.52 -23.96 9.88
CA PRO A 50 -17.37 -22.93 10.44
C PRO A 50 -18.74 -22.96 9.75
N VAL A 51 -19.75 -22.77 10.58
CA VAL A 51 -21.16 -22.85 10.22
C VAL A 51 -21.46 -21.86 9.07
N GLY A 52 -21.87 -22.35 7.90
CA GLY A 52 -22.64 -21.59 6.91
C GLY A 52 -21.93 -20.54 6.05
N CYS A 53 -20.59 -20.42 6.09
CA CYS A 53 -19.88 -19.36 5.36
C CYS A 53 -19.94 -19.46 3.81
N GLU A 54 -20.45 -20.58 3.28
CA GLU A 54 -20.54 -20.85 1.83
C GLU A 54 -21.72 -20.15 1.15
N ASP A 55 -22.85 -20.01 1.85
CA ASP A 55 -24.09 -19.47 1.28
C ASP A 55 -24.34 -18.01 1.70
N GLU A 56 -23.97 -17.66 2.94
CA GLU A 56 -24.15 -16.33 3.53
C GLU A 56 -22.94 -15.95 4.39
N VAL A 57 -22.63 -14.66 4.43
CA VAL A 57 -21.59 -14.13 5.32
C VAL A 57 -22.15 -14.03 6.73
N SER A 58 -21.45 -14.61 7.70
CA SER A 58 -21.75 -14.48 9.12
C SER A 58 -20.52 -14.08 9.94
N GLU A 59 -20.76 -13.59 11.16
CA GLU A 59 -19.69 -13.27 12.11
C GLU A 59 -18.80 -14.50 12.35
N GLY A 60 -17.48 -14.29 12.28
CA GLY A 60 -16.48 -15.36 12.45
C GLY A 60 -16.17 -16.17 11.18
N CYS A 61 -16.74 -15.83 10.02
CA CYS A 61 -16.33 -16.44 8.76
C CYS A 61 -14.91 -16.05 8.37
N VAL A 62 -14.13 -17.06 8.00
CA VAL A 62 -12.75 -16.94 7.51
C VAL A 62 -12.69 -17.61 6.14
N TYR A 63 -12.11 -16.93 5.16
CA TYR A 63 -12.09 -17.38 3.77
C TYR A 63 -10.66 -17.56 3.26
N ALA A 64 -10.41 -18.58 2.44
CA ALA A 64 -9.09 -18.79 1.86
C ALA A 64 -8.64 -17.68 0.90
N ARG A 65 -9.61 -16.94 0.33
CA ARG A 65 -9.42 -15.86 -0.65
C ARG A 65 -10.70 -15.08 -0.83
N CYS A 66 -10.62 -13.88 -1.40
CA CYS A 66 -11.80 -13.10 -1.74
C CYS A 66 -12.76 -13.87 -2.67
N GLY A 67 -12.25 -14.67 -3.61
CA GLY A 67 -13.09 -15.50 -4.49
C GLY A 67 -13.92 -16.59 -3.78
N ALA A 68 -13.63 -16.88 -2.51
CA ALA A 68 -14.43 -17.79 -1.69
C ALA A 68 -15.56 -17.09 -0.91
N VAL A 69 -15.58 -15.75 -0.90
CA VAL A 69 -16.69 -14.98 -0.32
C VAL A 69 -17.92 -15.14 -1.21
N PRO A 70 -19.12 -15.47 -0.65
CA PRO A 70 -20.33 -15.69 -1.44
C PRO A 70 -20.60 -14.55 -2.42
N ALA A 71 -20.95 -14.87 -3.67
CA ALA A 71 -21.17 -13.85 -4.72
C ALA A 71 -22.31 -12.87 -4.39
N SER A 72 -23.25 -13.27 -3.52
CA SER A 72 -24.34 -12.44 -3.00
C SER A 72 -23.91 -11.39 -2.00
N ALA A 73 -22.73 -11.52 -1.38
CA ALA A 73 -22.22 -10.57 -0.39
C ALA A 73 -21.82 -9.24 -1.05
N PRO A 74 -21.90 -8.09 -0.37
CA PRO A 74 -21.38 -6.84 -0.90
C PRO A 74 -19.84 -6.85 -0.95
N GLY A 75 -19.23 -5.94 -1.71
CA GLY A 75 -17.81 -5.60 -1.50
C GLY A 75 -17.60 -5.08 -0.07
N GLY A 76 -16.48 -5.45 0.56
CA GLY A 76 -16.27 -5.14 1.97
C GLY A 76 -15.03 -5.80 2.56
N VAL A 77 -14.86 -5.64 3.87
CA VAL A 77 -13.74 -6.23 4.62
C VAL A 77 -14.13 -7.63 5.08
N TYR A 78 -13.25 -8.59 4.81
CA TYR A 78 -13.41 -9.99 5.19
C TYR A 78 -12.12 -10.50 5.82
N THR A 79 -12.23 -11.45 6.75
CA THR A 79 -11.09 -12.17 7.30
C THR A 79 -10.66 -13.25 6.32
N LEU A 80 -9.40 -13.21 5.91
CA LEU A 80 -8.79 -14.18 5.02
C LEU A 80 -7.73 -15.01 5.75
N ASP A 81 -7.67 -16.28 5.39
CA ASP A 81 -6.65 -17.23 5.85
C ASP A 81 -6.21 -18.10 4.66
N PRO A 82 -5.19 -17.67 3.89
CA PRO A 82 -4.81 -18.33 2.65
C PRO A 82 -4.17 -19.71 2.82
N ASP A 83 -3.63 -20.02 3.99
CA ASP A 83 -2.91 -21.27 4.26
C ASP A 83 -3.51 -22.09 5.42
N ASP A 84 -4.61 -21.64 6.03
CA ASP A 84 -5.45 -22.32 7.02
C ASP A 84 -4.67 -22.71 8.29
N THR A 85 -4.01 -23.87 8.26
CA THR A 85 -3.15 -24.32 9.37
C THR A 85 -1.67 -24.04 9.13
N GLY A 86 -1.38 -23.23 8.11
CA GLY A 86 -0.04 -22.83 7.72
C GLY A 86 0.55 -21.73 8.62
N PRO A 87 1.79 -21.29 8.30
CA PRO A 87 2.51 -20.31 9.11
C PRO A 87 1.99 -18.87 8.96
N GLN A 88 1.16 -18.56 7.97
CA GLN A 88 0.62 -17.23 7.77
C GLN A 88 -0.58 -17.01 8.71
N GLU A 89 -0.57 -15.93 9.48
CA GLU A 89 -1.73 -15.58 10.29
C GLU A 89 -2.87 -15.08 9.42
N GLN A 90 -4.11 -15.36 9.83
CA GLN A 90 -5.29 -14.75 9.24
C GLN A 90 -5.22 -13.21 9.31
N PHE A 91 -5.75 -12.54 8.30
CA PHE A 91 -5.74 -11.07 8.21
C PHE A 91 -7.00 -10.53 7.57
N GLU A 92 -7.32 -9.26 7.85
CA GLU A 92 -8.41 -8.58 7.17
C GLU A 92 -7.96 -8.02 5.82
N ALA A 93 -8.82 -8.18 4.81
CA ALA A 93 -8.62 -7.62 3.48
C ALA A 93 -9.93 -7.06 2.93
N TYR A 94 -9.83 -5.98 2.15
CA TYR A 94 -10.98 -5.48 1.40
C TYR A 94 -11.15 -6.32 0.12
N CYS A 95 -12.26 -7.06 0.04
CA CYS A 95 -12.68 -7.77 -1.16
C CYS A 95 -13.64 -6.90 -1.96
N GLY A 96 -13.33 -6.67 -3.24
CA GLY A 96 -14.18 -5.92 -4.15
C GLY A 96 -15.52 -6.59 -4.43
N GLU A 97 -16.34 -5.90 -5.22
CA GLU A 97 -17.54 -6.48 -5.80
C GLU A 97 -17.18 -7.69 -6.68
N ALA A 98 -18.10 -8.65 -6.76
CA ALA A 98 -17.93 -9.79 -7.66
C ALA A 98 -17.94 -9.29 -9.12
N ALA A 99 -16.84 -9.54 -9.83
CA ALA A 99 -16.63 -9.13 -11.21
C ALA A 99 -15.91 -10.26 -11.96
N GLU A 100 -16.29 -10.49 -13.23
CA GLU A 100 -15.67 -11.54 -14.06
C GLU A 100 -15.76 -12.95 -13.44
N GLY A 101 -16.78 -13.20 -12.60
CA GLY A 101 -16.98 -14.48 -11.93
C GLY A 101 -16.10 -14.71 -10.70
N ASP A 102 -15.40 -13.69 -10.21
CA ASP A 102 -14.51 -13.78 -9.05
C ASP A 102 -14.50 -12.47 -8.24
N ARG A 103 -13.75 -12.42 -7.13
CA ARG A 103 -13.48 -11.20 -6.36
C ARG A 103 -12.00 -10.94 -6.22
N TRP A 104 -11.67 -9.66 -6.22
CA TRP A 104 -10.31 -9.19 -6.06
C TRP A 104 -10.06 -8.68 -4.64
N ALA A 105 -8.89 -8.97 -4.09
CA ALA A 105 -8.40 -8.45 -2.82
C ALA A 105 -7.60 -7.16 -3.06
N LEU A 106 -7.86 -6.12 -2.28
CA LEU A 106 -7.16 -4.83 -2.36
C LEU A 106 -5.77 -4.95 -1.70
N VAL A 107 -4.72 -4.92 -2.51
CA VAL A 107 -3.33 -4.92 -2.03
C VAL A 107 -2.96 -3.56 -1.47
N TYR A 108 -3.32 -2.51 -2.20
CA TYR A 108 -3.17 -1.16 -1.71
C TYR A 108 -4.19 -0.22 -2.32
N ASN A 109 -4.36 0.90 -1.63
CA ASN A 109 -5.19 2.00 -2.07
C ASN A 109 -4.55 3.33 -1.66
N SER A 110 -4.29 4.19 -2.63
CA SER A 110 -3.92 5.59 -2.38
C SER A 110 -5.10 6.48 -2.76
N VAL A 111 -5.55 7.32 -1.83
CA VAL A 111 -6.69 8.21 -2.03
C VAL A 111 -6.23 9.64 -1.84
N GLY A 112 -6.54 10.51 -2.79
CA GLY A 112 -6.19 11.93 -2.72
C GLY A 112 -6.86 12.65 -1.55
N ALA A 113 -6.09 13.41 -0.78
CA ALA A 113 -6.59 14.18 0.35
C ALA A 113 -5.93 15.56 0.43
N ALA A 114 -6.74 16.62 0.44
CA ALA A 114 -6.26 18.00 0.47
C ALA A 114 -5.60 18.42 1.81
N ASP A 115 -5.69 17.60 2.85
CA ASP A 115 -5.06 17.86 4.16
C ASP A 115 -3.65 17.26 4.30
N GLY A 116 -3.15 16.59 3.25
CA GLY A 116 -1.80 16.08 3.18
C GLY A 116 -1.58 14.70 3.81
N ALA A 117 -2.64 14.02 4.25
CA ALA A 117 -2.52 12.73 4.93
C ALA A 117 -1.92 11.61 4.05
N THR A 118 -2.09 11.71 2.73
CA THR A 118 -1.69 10.65 1.79
C THR A 118 -0.19 10.58 1.58
N LEU A 119 0.48 11.73 1.44
CA LEU A 119 1.94 11.77 1.37
C LEU A 119 2.58 11.09 2.59
N ALA A 120 2.12 11.42 3.80
CA ALA A 120 2.67 10.83 5.03
C ALA A 120 2.38 9.32 5.14
N PHE A 121 1.25 8.86 4.61
CA PHE A 121 0.90 7.45 4.58
C PHE A 121 1.90 6.62 3.77
N TRP A 122 2.35 7.11 2.62
CA TRP A 122 3.25 6.37 1.74
C TRP A 122 4.74 6.44 2.09
N LYS A 123 5.10 7.10 3.20
CA LYS A 123 6.46 7.04 3.75
C LYS A 123 6.61 5.77 4.60
N ILE A 124 6.79 4.63 3.93
CA ILE A 124 6.98 3.32 4.55
C ILE A 124 8.48 3.01 4.48
N LEU A 125 9.11 2.70 5.61
CA LEU A 125 10.52 2.30 5.60
C LEU A 125 10.66 0.85 5.13
N TYR A 126 11.83 0.49 4.62
CA TYR A 126 12.07 -0.85 4.10
C TYR A 126 11.87 -1.96 5.14
N ALA A 127 12.19 -1.67 6.40
CA ALA A 127 11.94 -2.59 7.51
C ALA A 127 10.45 -2.91 7.70
N ASP A 128 9.56 -2.00 7.31
CA ASP A 128 8.11 -2.09 7.46
C ASP A 128 7.40 -2.53 6.17
N ARG A 129 8.14 -2.89 5.10
CA ARG A 129 7.57 -3.23 3.78
C ARG A 129 6.59 -4.41 3.78
N LEU A 130 6.68 -5.28 4.79
CA LEU A 130 5.79 -6.43 4.97
C LEU A 130 4.75 -6.20 6.08
N SER A 131 4.69 -4.99 6.63
CA SER A 131 3.73 -4.62 7.66
C SER A 131 2.54 -3.90 7.03
N ALA A 132 1.33 -4.34 7.39
CA ALA A 132 0.11 -3.68 6.98
C ALA A 132 0.02 -2.26 7.55
N LYS A 133 -0.56 -1.34 6.79
CA LYS A 133 -0.77 0.06 7.20
C LYS A 133 -2.15 0.53 6.74
N GLY A 134 -2.87 1.20 7.63
CA GLY A 134 -4.24 1.67 7.38
C GLY A 134 -5.27 0.54 7.37
N GLU A 135 -6.50 0.88 7.75
CA GLU A 135 -7.63 -0.05 7.73
C GLU A 135 -7.98 -0.47 6.28
N PRO A 136 -8.35 -1.74 6.03
CA PRO A 136 -8.79 -2.18 4.70
C PRO A 136 -9.99 -1.37 4.21
N SER A 137 -9.78 -0.54 3.18
CA SER A 137 -10.80 0.36 2.67
C SER A 137 -10.51 0.83 1.25
N ILE A 138 -11.57 0.93 0.44
CA ILE A 138 -11.49 1.56 -0.88
C ILE A 138 -11.59 3.10 -0.84
N THR A 139 -12.01 3.67 0.29
CA THR A 139 -12.16 5.12 0.47
C THR A 139 -11.05 5.74 1.32
N GLY A 140 -10.15 4.94 1.88
CA GLY A 140 -9.01 5.39 2.67
C GLY A 140 -7.69 4.85 2.13
N ASN A 141 -6.58 5.44 2.59
CA ASN A 141 -5.25 4.93 2.30
C ASN A 141 -5.04 3.58 3.01
N HIS A 142 -4.58 2.58 2.25
CA HIS A 142 -4.43 1.21 2.72
C HIS A 142 -3.24 0.52 2.05
N TYR A 143 -2.55 -0.33 2.81
CA TYR A 143 -1.48 -1.19 2.34
C TYR A 143 -1.54 -2.54 3.06
N GLN A 144 -1.74 -3.63 2.31
CA GLN A 144 -1.76 -5.01 2.79
C GLN A 144 -0.73 -5.85 2.02
N PRO A 145 0.55 -5.83 2.45
CA PRO A 145 1.64 -6.48 1.71
C PRO A 145 1.61 -8.01 1.77
N SER A 146 0.91 -8.62 2.73
CA SER A 146 0.75 -10.08 2.79
C SER A 146 0.12 -10.65 1.51
N LEU A 147 -0.71 -9.84 0.82
CA LEU A 147 -1.34 -10.21 -0.44
C LEU A 147 -0.35 -10.36 -1.60
N TYR A 148 0.85 -9.76 -1.52
CA TYR A 148 1.89 -9.99 -2.54
C TYR A 148 2.43 -11.43 -2.50
N VAL A 149 2.40 -12.10 -1.35
CA VAL A 149 2.92 -13.48 -1.22
C VAL A 149 2.01 -14.48 -1.93
N VAL A 150 0.70 -14.30 -1.80
CA VAL A 150 -0.31 -15.23 -2.30
C VAL A 150 -0.84 -14.85 -3.69
N GLY A 151 -0.81 -13.57 -4.05
CA GLY A 151 -1.34 -13.08 -5.32
C GLY A 151 -0.68 -13.69 -6.56
N ARG A 152 -1.48 -13.91 -7.61
CA ARG A 152 -1.03 -14.52 -8.88
C ARG A 152 -1.47 -13.73 -10.10
N GLU A 153 -2.63 -13.10 -10.04
CA GLU A 153 -3.07 -12.11 -11.00
C GLU A 153 -3.24 -10.77 -10.30
N TYR A 154 -2.86 -9.71 -11.00
CA TYR A 154 -2.87 -8.34 -10.48
C TYR A 154 -3.51 -7.42 -11.49
N ARG A 155 -4.15 -6.38 -10.98
CA ARG A 155 -4.58 -5.25 -11.79
C ARG A 155 -4.40 -3.95 -11.02
N ASP A 156 -4.09 -2.90 -11.76
CA ASP A 156 -4.10 -1.55 -11.22
C ASP A 156 -5.29 -0.78 -11.79
N GLU A 157 -5.96 -0.04 -10.92
CA GLU A 157 -7.06 0.85 -11.25
C GLU A 157 -6.71 2.28 -10.87
N ILE A 158 -7.14 3.24 -11.69
CA ILE A 158 -7.05 4.66 -11.40
C ILE A 158 -8.44 5.28 -11.50
N GLU A 159 -8.81 6.08 -10.51
CA GLU A 159 -10.02 6.90 -10.49
C GLU A 159 -9.66 8.37 -10.64
N ASP A 160 -10.20 9.04 -11.65
CA ASP A 160 -10.01 10.48 -11.82
C ASP A 160 -10.85 11.30 -10.83
N ILE A 161 -10.65 12.63 -10.82
CA ILE A 161 -11.39 13.55 -9.94
C ILE A 161 -12.90 13.54 -10.23
N ALA A 162 -13.29 13.26 -11.49
CA ALA A 162 -14.70 13.16 -11.89
C ALA A 162 -15.37 11.85 -11.46
N GLY A 163 -14.59 10.85 -11.02
CA GLY A 163 -15.05 9.54 -10.58
C GLY A 163 -15.04 8.47 -11.67
N THR A 164 -14.41 8.72 -12.82
CA THR A 164 -14.20 7.69 -13.85
C THR A 164 -13.12 6.74 -13.39
N VAL A 165 -13.39 5.43 -13.41
CA VAL A 165 -12.41 4.39 -13.06
C VAL A 165 -11.95 3.68 -14.33
N ALA A 166 -10.64 3.53 -14.49
CA ALA A 166 -10.02 2.75 -15.56
C ALA A 166 -9.12 1.65 -14.98
N GLU A 167 -9.23 0.43 -15.52
CA GLU A 167 -8.18 -0.59 -15.37
C GLU A 167 -7.02 -0.22 -16.30
N VAL A 168 -5.87 0.12 -15.73
CA VAL A 168 -4.72 0.65 -16.48
C VAL A 168 -3.65 -0.40 -16.75
N MET A 169 -3.67 -1.50 -15.99
CA MET A 169 -2.75 -2.62 -16.11
C MET A 169 -3.39 -3.90 -15.59
N ARG A 170 -3.12 -5.01 -16.29
CA ARG A 170 -3.33 -6.37 -15.79
C ARG A 170 -2.07 -7.20 -16.02
N ALA A 171 -1.66 -7.96 -15.02
CA ALA A 171 -0.47 -8.78 -15.05
C ALA A 171 -0.63 -10.06 -14.24
N THR A 172 0.27 -11.01 -14.46
CA THR A 172 0.43 -12.19 -13.60
C THR A 172 1.85 -12.25 -13.05
N ALA A 173 2.03 -12.91 -11.92
CA ALA A 173 3.33 -13.25 -11.35
C ALA A 173 3.26 -14.62 -10.64
N GLU A 174 4.39 -15.31 -10.54
CA GLU A 174 4.48 -16.59 -9.81
C GLU A 174 4.55 -16.38 -8.28
N GLY A 175 4.74 -15.14 -7.86
CA GLY A 175 4.84 -14.70 -6.46
C GLY A 175 5.68 -13.43 -6.37
N ILE A 176 6.19 -13.15 -5.18
CA ILE A 176 7.10 -12.04 -4.90
C ILE A 176 8.34 -12.54 -4.15
N ASP A 177 9.51 -11.98 -4.45
CA ASP A 177 10.66 -12.08 -3.55
C ASP A 177 10.46 -11.09 -2.41
N THR A 178 10.26 -11.58 -1.18
CA THR A 178 10.01 -10.71 -0.02
C THR A 178 11.27 -10.01 0.49
N ALA A 179 12.46 -10.41 0.02
CA ALA A 179 13.69 -9.69 0.33
C ALA A 179 13.60 -8.29 -0.28
N ASP A 180 13.41 -8.18 -1.58
CA ASP A 180 13.52 -6.91 -2.31
C ASP A 180 12.21 -6.47 -2.99
N MET A 181 11.14 -7.23 -2.75
CA MET A 181 9.77 -6.99 -3.20
C MET A 181 9.61 -6.96 -4.73
N HIS A 182 10.47 -7.68 -5.47
CA HIS A 182 10.28 -7.87 -6.91
C HIS A 182 9.33 -9.03 -7.19
N PHE A 183 8.47 -8.85 -8.18
CA PHE A 183 7.63 -9.95 -8.65
C PHE A 183 8.45 -11.02 -9.36
N LEU A 184 8.13 -12.28 -9.09
CA LEU A 184 8.73 -13.44 -9.74
C LEU A 184 8.02 -13.70 -11.06
N THR A 185 8.79 -13.75 -12.15
CA THR A 185 8.30 -14.04 -13.51
C THR A 185 7.08 -13.18 -13.90
N PRO A 186 7.14 -11.82 -13.79
CA PRO A 186 6.00 -10.98 -14.09
C PRO A 186 5.69 -11.00 -15.59
N ILE A 187 4.41 -11.15 -15.94
CA ILE A 187 3.93 -11.19 -17.33
C ILE A 187 2.80 -10.18 -17.48
N ARG A 188 2.94 -9.26 -18.45
CA ARG A 188 1.87 -8.32 -18.82
C ARG A 188 0.76 -9.07 -19.57
N VAL A 189 -0.48 -8.91 -19.10
CA VAL A 189 -1.68 -9.43 -19.76
C VAL A 189 -2.33 -8.34 -20.62
N SER A 190 -2.52 -7.14 -20.07
CA SER A 190 -3.09 -5.98 -20.76
C SER A 190 -2.62 -4.66 -20.11
N GLY A 191 -3.02 -3.53 -20.69
CA GLY A 191 -2.66 -2.18 -20.20
C GLY A 191 -1.37 -1.63 -20.81
N GLU A 192 -0.93 -0.47 -20.30
CA GLU A 192 0.25 0.24 -20.81
C GLU A 192 1.57 -0.50 -20.49
N GLU A 193 2.45 -0.63 -21.49
CA GLU A 193 3.72 -1.35 -21.34
C GLU A 193 4.70 -0.64 -20.41
N GLU A 194 4.77 0.70 -20.48
CA GLU A 194 5.62 1.52 -19.61
C GLU A 194 5.18 1.36 -18.15
N LEU A 195 3.86 1.44 -17.88
CA LEU A 195 3.30 1.23 -16.55
C LEU A 195 3.61 -0.18 -16.03
N PHE A 196 3.36 -1.23 -16.81
CA PHE A 196 3.73 -2.59 -16.41
C PHE A 196 5.22 -2.68 -16.06
N THR A 197 6.09 -2.13 -16.91
CA THR A 197 7.53 -2.22 -16.73
C THR A 197 7.98 -1.47 -15.48
N TRP A 198 7.50 -0.25 -15.26
CA TRP A 198 8.03 0.62 -14.21
C TRP A 198 7.29 0.52 -12.87
N GLN A 199 6.03 0.10 -12.86
CA GLN A 199 5.20 0.05 -11.65
C GLN A 199 4.88 -1.38 -11.21
N PHE A 200 5.24 -2.40 -12.00
CA PHE A 200 4.98 -3.81 -11.66
C PHE A 200 6.19 -4.73 -11.83
N ALA A 201 6.90 -4.67 -12.96
CA ALA A 201 7.95 -5.64 -13.26
C ALA A 201 9.32 -5.34 -12.60
N THR A 202 9.46 -4.16 -11.98
CA THR A 202 10.68 -3.71 -11.30
C THR A 202 10.57 -3.83 -9.79
N GLY A 203 11.59 -3.38 -9.06
CA GLY A 203 11.64 -3.44 -7.61
C GLY A 203 10.86 -2.36 -6.91
N TRP A 204 10.71 -2.57 -5.60
CA TRP A 204 10.08 -1.65 -4.68
C TRP A 204 11.14 -0.82 -3.97
N SER A 205 11.02 0.51 -3.99
CA SER A 205 11.94 1.40 -3.29
C SER A 205 11.21 2.18 -2.21
N SER A 206 11.93 2.43 -1.12
CA SER A 206 11.56 3.28 0.02
C SER A 206 12.67 4.32 0.25
N PRO A 207 12.53 5.29 1.16
CA PRO A 207 13.56 6.31 1.39
C PRO A 207 14.94 5.75 1.75
N ASP A 208 14.98 4.53 2.31
CA ASP A 208 16.13 3.85 2.89
C ASP A 208 16.53 2.55 2.16
N PHE A 209 15.85 2.21 1.06
CA PHE A 209 16.16 1.05 0.22
C PHE A 209 15.84 1.36 -1.24
N ASP A 210 16.76 0.97 -2.13
CA ASP A 210 16.67 1.28 -3.55
C ASP A 210 16.73 -0.01 -4.36
N ALA A 211 15.59 -0.37 -4.95
CA ALA A 211 15.47 -1.45 -5.93
C ALA A 211 14.88 -0.94 -7.26
N ASP A 212 14.96 0.36 -7.50
CA ASP A 212 14.50 0.93 -8.76
C ASP A 212 15.59 0.78 -9.85
N THR A 213 15.24 1.18 -11.08
CA THR A 213 16.11 0.99 -12.26
C THR A 213 16.59 2.31 -12.85
N LYS A 214 16.42 3.43 -12.13
CA LYS A 214 16.86 4.75 -12.58
C LYS A 214 18.37 4.83 -12.74
N GLY A 215 19.10 4.16 -11.84
CA GLY A 215 20.55 3.95 -11.93
C GLY A 215 21.43 5.10 -11.39
N ASP A 216 20.88 6.29 -11.13
CA ASP A 216 21.62 7.44 -10.58
C ASP A 216 21.05 7.99 -9.27
N GLY A 217 20.24 7.20 -8.57
CA GLY A 217 19.74 7.49 -7.23
C GLY A 217 18.35 6.93 -7.01
N ASN A 218 17.88 7.04 -5.78
CA ASN A 218 16.62 6.44 -5.34
C ASN A 218 15.43 7.35 -5.69
N CYS A 219 14.49 6.82 -6.46
CA CYS A 219 13.24 7.49 -6.82
C CYS A 219 12.41 7.83 -5.57
N ALA A 220 12.28 6.91 -4.61
CA ALA A 220 11.55 7.19 -3.38
C ALA A 220 12.14 8.41 -2.64
N SER A 221 13.47 8.50 -2.53
CA SER A 221 14.13 9.67 -1.92
C SER A 221 13.93 10.95 -2.73
N SER A 222 13.90 10.86 -4.06
CA SER A 222 13.69 11.99 -4.97
C SER A 222 12.26 12.54 -4.87
N TYR A 223 11.28 11.66 -4.63
CA TYR A 223 9.87 11.98 -4.53
C TYR A 223 9.40 11.92 -3.07
N VAL A 224 10.10 12.71 -2.24
CA VAL A 224 9.75 13.07 -0.85
C VAL A 224 9.48 11.89 0.07
N GLY A 225 10.04 10.74 -0.26
CA GLY A 225 9.99 9.51 0.53
C GLY A 225 8.81 8.59 0.22
N VAL A 226 8.08 8.83 -0.87
CA VAL A 226 7.00 7.94 -1.29
C VAL A 226 7.55 6.58 -1.67
N THR A 227 6.87 5.54 -1.21
CA THR A 227 7.31 4.17 -1.33
C THR A 227 6.36 3.39 -2.24
N GLN A 228 6.90 2.71 -3.24
CA GLN A 228 6.15 1.92 -4.22
C GLN A 228 7.12 1.13 -5.12
N HIS A 229 6.57 0.35 -6.05
CA HIS A 229 7.32 -0.17 -7.19
C HIS A 229 7.72 0.96 -8.14
N TYR A 230 9.02 1.06 -8.39
CA TYR A 230 9.64 2.10 -9.21
C TYR A 230 10.50 1.47 -10.32
N GLY A 231 10.41 2.05 -11.51
CA GLY A 231 11.22 1.69 -12.67
C GLY A 231 12.25 2.77 -12.91
N HIS A 232 12.14 3.47 -14.03
CA HIS A 232 12.80 4.76 -14.22
C HIS A 232 11.98 5.87 -13.52
N CYS A 233 11.83 5.69 -12.22
CA CYS A 233 10.82 6.30 -11.36
C CYS A 233 9.40 5.85 -11.74
N PHE A 234 8.54 6.70 -12.30
CA PHE A 234 7.14 6.35 -12.36
C PHE A 234 6.31 6.88 -13.54
N VAL A 235 5.29 6.10 -13.89
CA VAL A 235 4.12 6.56 -14.66
C VAL A 235 3.08 7.18 -13.73
N TYR A 236 2.84 6.59 -12.55
CA TYR A 236 2.03 7.16 -11.48
C TYR A 236 2.78 7.10 -10.14
N ASN A 237 2.52 8.06 -9.27
CA ASN A 237 3.08 8.11 -7.92
C ASN A 237 1.93 8.07 -6.91
N LEU A 238 2.10 7.30 -5.82
CA LEU A 238 1.06 7.10 -4.83
C LEU A 238 0.91 8.27 -3.85
N GLY A 239 1.93 9.12 -3.69
CA GLY A 239 1.97 10.09 -2.60
C GLY A 239 2.56 11.46 -2.94
N ALA A 240 3.10 11.65 -4.13
CA ALA A 240 3.80 12.86 -4.56
C ALA A 240 3.50 13.19 -6.01
N ASP A 241 3.79 14.43 -6.38
CA ASP A 241 3.81 14.93 -7.75
C ASP A 241 5.23 14.78 -8.36
N ASP A 242 5.35 14.89 -9.68
CA ASP A 242 6.65 15.13 -10.35
C ASP A 242 6.91 16.63 -10.55
N ASP A 243 5.84 17.42 -10.68
CA ASP A 243 5.94 18.87 -10.83
C ASP A 243 6.25 19.56 -9.48
N ALA A 244 6.92 20.71 -9.52
CA ALA A 244 7.22 21.47 -8.31
C ALA A 244 6.00 22.32 -7.87
N PRO A 245 5.58 22.27 -6.59
CA PRO A 245 6.19 21.53 -5.49
C PRO A 245 5.83 20.03 -5.49
N ILE A 246 6.84 19.17 -5.34
CA ILE A 246 6.69 17.70 -5.37
C ILE A 246 5.71 17.19 -4.30
N GLU A 247 5.66 17.84 -3.14
CA GLU A 247 4.72 17.46 -2.08
C GLU A 247 3.26 17.73 -2.47
N ASP A 248 3.02 18.72 -3.34
CA ASP A 248 1.71 19.14 -3.85
C ASP A 248 0.61 19.23 -2.76
N GLU A 249 0.88 20.01 -1.71
CA GLU A 249 0.00 20.15 -0.53
C GLU A 249 -0.29 18.83 0.21
N GLY A 250 0.45 17.78 -0.13
CA GLY A 250 0.31 16.41 0.32
C GLY A 250 -0.89 15.67 -0.30
N TRP A 251 -1.43 16.15 -1.44
CA TRP A 251 -2.58 15.57 -2.14
C TRP A 251 -2.46 14.05 -2.24
N GLY A 252 -1.30 13.59 -2.73
CA GLY A 252 -0.98 12.17 -2.83
C GLY A 252 -0.87 11.70 -4.28
N PRO A 253 -1.88 10.99 -4.80
CA PRO A 253 -1.73 10.23 -6.03
C PRO A 253 -1.79 11.10 -7.29
N HIS A 254 -0.79 10.92 -8.14
CA HIS A 254 -0.63 11.59 -9.43
C HIS A 254 -0.32 10.59 -10.53
N VAL A 255 -0.70 10.90 -11.76
CA VAL A 255 -0.38 10.11 -12.94
C VAL A 255 0.04 11.03 -14.07
N ARG A 256 1.01 10.60 -14.87
CA ARG A 256 1.42 11.33 -16.07
C ARG A 256 0.19 11.61 -16.95
N THR A 257 -0.03 12.88 -17.29
CA THR A 257 -1.25 13.33 -17.98
C THR A 257 -1.46 12.62 -19.31
N LEU A 258 -0.39 12.38 -20.08
CA LEU A 258 -0.49 11.63 -21.35
C LEU A 258 -1.01 10.21 -21.15
N SER A 259 -0.58 9.52 -20.08
CA SER A 259 -1.07 8.18 -19.75
C SER A 259 -2.52 8.25 -19.29
N ALA A 260 -2.88 9.20 -18.41
CA ALA A 260 -4.26 9.42 -17.96
C ALA A 260 -5.24 9.61 -19.13
N THR A 261 -4.91 10.49 -20.08
CA THR A 261 -5.72 10.72 -21.27
C THR A 261 -5.83 9.45 -22.12
N SER A 262 -4.75 8.67 -22.25
CA SER A 262 -4.76 7.40 -23.00
C SER A 262 -5.68 6.34 -22.37
N PHE A 263 -5.90 6.42 -21.05
CA PHE A 263 -6.84 5.59 -20.30
C PHE A 263 -8.29 6.10 -20.35
N GLY A 264 -8.52 7.26 -20.97
CA GLY A 264 -9.83 7.91 -21.02
C GLY A 264 -10.22 8.63 -19.72
N LEU A 265 -9.25 8.98 -18.88
CA LEU A 265 -9.44 9.73 -17.64
C LEU A 265 -9.37 11.24 -17.88
N SER A 266 -10.04 12.02 -17.03
CA SER A 266 -9.93 13.48 -17.03
C SER A 266 -8.56 13.94 -16.53
N ASP A 267 -8.02 15.02 -17.10
CA ASP A 267 -6.82 15.71 -16.61
C ASP A 267 -7.13 17.14 -16.12
N ASP A 268 -6.25 17.67 -15.28
CA ASP A 268 -6.30 19.04 -14.75
C ASP A 268 -5.40 20.03 -15.53
N GLY A 269 -4.75 19.56 -16.60
CA GLY A 269 -3.85 20.33 -17.45
C GLY A 269 -2.39 20.43 -16.97
N SER A 270 -2.00 19.81 -15.85
CA SER A 270 -0.59 19.69 -15.44
C SER A 270 0.16 18.60 -16.24
N ALA A 271 1.47 18.44 -16.02
CA ALA A 271 2.20 17.32 -16.64
C ALA A 271 1.89 15.99 -15.93
N TYR A 272 1.58 16.05 -14.64
CA TYR A 272 1.14 14.95 -13.80
C TYR A 272 -0.17 15.31 -13.11
N THR A 273 -1.29 14.85 -13.67
CA THR A 273 -2.62 15.22 -13.18
C THR A 273 -2.89 14.57 -11.83
N ARG A 274 -3.54 15.33 -10.94
CA ARG A 274 -4.13 14.79 -9.72
C ARG A 274 -5.19 13.76 -10.07
N VAL A 275 -5.15 12.61 -9.40
CA VAL A 275 -6.22 11.62 -9.45
C VAL A 275 -6.82 11.41 -8.07
N LYS A 276 -8.05 10.91 -8.05
CA LYS A 276 -8.76 10.69 -6.80
C LYS A 276 -8.26 9.44 -6.10
N ARG A 277 -7.94 8.38 -6.86
CA ARG A 277 -7.52 7.10 -6.31
C ARG A 277 -6.60 6.34 -7.25
N ILE A 278 -5.61 5.65 -6.69
CA ILE A 278 -4.83 4.60 -7.37
C ILE A 278 -4.88 3.36 -6.50
N SER A 279 -5.27 2.22 -7.06
CA SER A 279 -5.38 0.97 -6.32
C SER A 279 -4.70 -0.17 -7.06
N ARG A 280 -4.12 -1.10 -6.30
CA ARG A 280 -3.71 -2.41 -6.80
C ARG A 280 -4.54 -3.48 -6.16
N TRP A 281 -4.96 -4.40 -7.00
CA TRP A 281 -5.77 -5.54 -6.65
C TRP A 281 -5.05 -6.83 -7.00
N THR A 282 -5.37 -7.91 -6.28
CA THR A 282 -4.90 -9.25 -6.63
C THR A 282 -5.94 -10.35 -6.42
N ARG A 283 -5.75 -11.48 -7.09
CA ARG A 283 -6.43 -12.75 -6.83
C ARG A 283 -5.48 -13.93 -7.01
N TRP A 284 -5.87 -15.08 -6.47
CA TRP A 284 -5.12 -16.35 -6.50
C TRP A 284 -6.05 -17.55 -6.43
#